data_AF-A0A7S0C9H4-F1
#
_entry.id   AF-A0A7S0C9H4-F1
#
_cell.length_a   1.000
_cell.length_b   1.000
_cell.length_c   1.000
_cell.angle_alpha   90.00
_cell.angle_beta   90.00
_cell.angle_gamma   90.00
#
_symmetry.space_group_name_H-M   'P 1'
#
loop_
_entity.id
_entity.type
_entity.pdbx_description
1 polymer ?
#
loop_
_entity_poly.entity_id
_entity_poly.type
_entity_poly.pdbx_seq_one_letter_code
_entity_poly.pdbx_strand_id
1 'polypeptide(L)'
;GRRRLFLIAQGISLLYPLALVLLQLYPMMNPAWFYAANMTSSLISFITISLSAISDVIPKKWRSSCFGILFGGYSLGFALSPILAIPLSHFEVSLLSLILLTGGFIYSIFYLPETLSKETSDKMRRLRQAA
;
A
#
# COMPACT_ATOMS: atom_id res chain seq x y z
N GLY A 1 -14.06 2.32 -7.74
CA GLY A 1 -14.02 1.43 -6.56
C GLY A 1 -12.71 1.65 -5.84
N ARG A 2 -12.76 1.81 -4.52
CA ARG A 2 -11.58 2.10 -3.69
C ARG A 2 -10.70 0.88 -3.50
N ARG A 3 -11.31 -0.32 -3.51
CA ARG A 3 -10.58 -1.59 -3.51
C ARG A 3 -9.63 -1.71 -4.70
N ARG A 4 -10.10 -1.39 -5.91
CA ARG A 4 -9.27 -1.47 -7.14
C ARG A 4 -8.06 -0.54 -7.08
N LEU A 5 -8.26 0.71 -6.66
CA LEU A 5 -7.16 1.67 -6.50
C LEU A 5 -6.17 1.22 -5.44
N PHE A 6 -6.66 0.66 -4.33
CA PHE A 6 -5.81 0.11 -3.27
C PHE A 6 -4.96 -1.06 -3.77
N LEU A 7 -5.57 -2.02 -4.48
CA LEU A 7 -4.85 -3.17 -5.06
C LEU A 7 -3.83 -2.74 -6.12
N ILE A 8 -4.15 -1.76 -6.96
CA ILE A 8 -3.18 -1.24 -7.93
C ILE A 8 -2.01 -0.56 -7.21
N ALA A 9 -2.27 0.27 -6.20
CA ALA A 9 -1.24 0.94 -5.42
C ALA A 9 -0.29 -0.06 -4.74
N GLN A 10 -0.86 -1.11 -4.15
CA GLN A 10 -0.09 -2.14 -3.47
C GLN A 10 0.65 -3.05 -4.47
N GLY A 11 0.05 -3.35 -5.61
CA GLY A 11 0.69 -4.12 -6.69
C GLY A 11 1.88 -3.40 -7.31
N ILE A 12 1.77 -2.10 -7.56
CA ILE A 12 2.91 -1.29 -8.05
C ILE A 12 4.01 -1.22 -7.00
N SER A 13 3.64 -1.09 -5.71
CA SER A 13 4.60 -1.09 -4.60
C SER A 13 5.40 -2.40 -4.47
N LEU A 14 4.93 -3.52 -5.03
CA LEU A 14 5.69 -4.79 -5.05
C LEU A 14 6.87 -4.76 -6.02
N LEU A 15 6.84 -3.91 -7.04
CA LEU A 15 7.91 -3.83 -8.04
C LEU A 15 9.22 -3.36 -7.42
N TYR A 16 9.15 -2.48 -6.42
CA TYR A 16 10.31 -1.95 -5.72
C TYR A 16 11.14 -3.01 -4.96
N PRO A 17 10.58 -3.76 -3.98
CA PRO A 17 11.34 -4.79 -3.29
C PRO A 17 11.72 -5.94 -4.22
N LEU A 18 10.92 -6.24 -5.26
CA LEU A 18 11.27 -7.24 -6.26
C LEU A 18 12.52 -6.82 -7.05
N ALA A 19 12.56 -5.57 -7.54
CA ALA A 19 13.73 -5.04 -8.23
C ALA A 19 14.97 -5.02 -7.34
N LEU A 20 14.81 -4.74 -6.05
CA LEU A 20 15.91 -4.77 -5.08
C LEU A 20 16.47 -6.18 -4.88
N VAL A 21 15.61 -7.19 -4.71
CA VAL A 21 16.03 -8.60 -4.60
C VAL A 21 16.72 -9.06 -5.88
N LEU A 22 16.18 -8.72 -7.06
CA LEU A 22 16.80 -9.05 -8.35
C LEU A 22 18.17 -8.39 -8.53
N LEU A 23 18.33 -7.13 -8.08
CA LEU A 23 19.61 -6.42 -8.14
C LEU A 23 20.66 -7.08 -7.24
N GLN A 24 20.25 -7.63 -6.10
CA GLN A 24 21.15 -8.38 -5.20
C GLN A 24 21.52 -9.76 -5.75
N LEU A 25 20.62 -10.43 -6.48
CA LEU A 25 20.90 -11.72 -7.13
C LEU A 25 21.74 -11.57 -8.40
N TYR A 26 21.54 -10.48 -9.15
CA TYR A 26 22.25 -10.19 -10.39
C TYR A 26 22.90 -8.80 -10.33
N PRO A 27 24.11 -8.69 -9.75
CA PRO A 27 24.82 -7.41 -9.61
C PRO A 27 25.15 -6.72 -10.95
N MET A 28 25.10 -7.46 -12.06
CA MET A 28 25.31 -6.93 -13.42
C MET A 28 24.07 -6.21 -13.99
N MET A 29 22.93 -6.27 -13.30
CA MET A 29 21.70 -5.62 -13.74
C MET A 29 21.78 -4.10 -13.53
N ASN A 30 21.23 -3.33 -14.49
CA ASN A 30 21.23 -1.88 -14.40
C ASN A 30 20.40 -1.38 -13.19
N PRO A 31 20.96 -0.57 -12.27
CA PRO A 31 20.25 0.00 -11.13
C PRO A 31 19.06 0.89 -11.50
N ALA A 32 18.95 1.35 -12.75
CA ALA A 32 17.84 2.17 -13.23
C ALA A 32 16.46 1.54 -12.98
N TRP A 33 16.36 0.20 -13.02
CA TRP A 33 15.11 -0.52 -12.74
C TRP A 33 14.59 -0.30 -11.32
N PHE A 34 15.50 -0.25 -10.34
CA PHE A 34 15.15 0.00 -8.95
C PHE A 34 14.61 1.44 -8.76
N TYR A 35 15.27 2.43 -9.36
CA TYR A 35 14.81 3.81 -9.30
C TYR A 35 13.49 4.03 -10.03
N ALA A 36 13.31 3.40 -11.19
CA ALA A 36 12.05 3.43 -11.92
C ALA A 36 10.91 2.82 -11.08
N ALA A 37 11.14 1.66 -10.47
CA ALA A 37 10.16 1.03 -9.59
C ALA A 37 9.81 1.91 -8.37
N ASN A 38 10.81 2.53 -7.75
CA ASN A 38 10.60 3.44 -6.61
C ASN A 38 9.80 4.70 -7.00
N MET A 39 10.04 5.24 -8.20
CA MET A 39 9.26 6.38 -8.69
C MET A 39 7.79 6.00 -8.88
N THR A 40 7.52 4.81 -9.41
CA THR A 40 6.14 4.36 -9.66
C THR A 40 5.36 4.08 -8.38
N SER A 41 6.00 3.60 -7.31
CA SER A 41 5.32 3.31 -6.03
C SER A 41 4.72 4.58 -5.39
N SER A 42 5.33 5.74 -5.62
CA SER A 42 4.88 7.02 -5.07
C SER A 42 3.74 7.68 -5.86
N LEU A 43 3.41 7.17 -7.06
CA LEU A 43 2.35 7.74 -7.90
C LEU A 43 0.95 7.60 -7.27
N ILE A 44 0.75 6.56 -6.46
CA ILE A 44 -0.55 6.28 -5.85
C ILE A 44 -0.35 6.08 -4.34
N SER A 45 -0.78 7.08 -3.56
CA SER A 45 -0.73 7.02 -2.09
C SER A 45 -1.76 6.03 -1.54
N PHE A 46 -1.29 4.88 -1.06
CA PHE A 46 -2.13 3.89 -0.37
C PHE A 46 -2.73 4.47 0.93
N ILE A 47 -2.00 5.34 1.64
CA ILE A 47 -2.46 5.98 2.88
C ILE A 47 -3.71 6.83 2.60
N THR A 48 -3.68 7.65 1.54
CA THR A 48 -4.81 8.49 1.16
C THR A 48 -6.03 7.63 0.82
N ILE A 49 -5.84 6.51 0.12
CA ILE A 49 -6.92 5.57 -0.21
C ILE A 49 -7.49 4.92 1.06
N SER A 50 -6.65 4.49 2.01
CA SER A 50 -7.08 3.91 3.28
C SER A 50 -7.88 4.88 4.14
N LEU A 51 -7.40 6.12 4.31
CA LEU A 51 -8.11 7.17 5.05
C LEU A 51 -9.47 7.45 4.43
N SER A 52 -9.50 7.54 3.10
CA SER A 52 -10.73 7.69 2.37
C SER A 52 -11.65 6.48 2.68
N ALA A 53 -11.17 5.24 2.52
CA ALA A 53 -11.98 4.03 2.73
C ALA A 53 -12.58 3.95 4.15
N ILE A 54 -11.82 4.34 5.18
CA ILE A 54 -12.32 4.45 6.56
C ILE A 54 -13.44 5.50 6.65
N SER A 55 -13.28 6.66 5.99
CA SER A 55 -14.27 7.73 6.02
C SER A 55 -15.61 7.35 5.37
N ASP A 56 -15.60 6.41 4.43
CA ASP A 56 -16.83 5.94 3.75
C ASP A 56 -17.67 5.03 4.63
N VAL A 57 -17.02 4.17 5.44
CA VAL A 57 -17.70 3.12 6.20
C VAL A 57 -17.97 3.53 7.66
N ILE A 58 -17.06 4.28 8.28
CA ILE A 58 -17.11 4.56 9.72
C ILE A 58 -17.94 5.83 10.00
N PRO A 59 -18.83 5.83 11.01
CA PRO A 59 -19.56 7.02 11.46
C PRO A 59 -18.63 8.12 12.00
N LYS A 60 -19.00 9.40 11.83
CA LYS A 60 -18.17 10.56 12.20
C LYS A 60 -17.58 10.50 13.61
N LYS A 61 -18.35 10.00 14.59
CA LYS A 61 -17.94 9.88 15.99
C LYS A 61 -16.68 9.01 16.20
N TRP A 62 -16.49 7.98 15.37
CA TRP A 62 -15.42 6.98 15.54
C TRP A 62 -14.26 7.12 14.55
N ARG A 63 -14.39 8.01 13.55
CA ARG A 63 -13.37 8.17 12.49
C ARG A 63 -12.00 8.57 13.04
N SER A 64 -11.96 9.49 13.99
CA SER A 64 -10.71 9.96 14.62
C SER A 64 -9.92 8.81 15.23
N SER A 65 -10.59 7.97 16.03
CA SER A 65 -9.97 6.80 16.65
C SER A 65 -9.49 5.78 15.61
N CYS A 66 -10.27 5.52 14.55
CA CYS A 66 -9.85 4.62 13.47
C CYS A 66 -8.65 5.15 12.68
N PHE A 67 -8.58 6.46 12.42
CA PHE A 67 -7.38 7.08 11.83
C PHE A 67 -6.17 6.94 12.76
N GLY A 68 -6.36 7.12 14.06
CA GLY A 68 -5.34 6.90 15.08
C GLY A 68 -4.78 5.47 15.05
N ILE A 69 -5.63 4.45 14.94
CA ILE A 69 -5.20 3.04 14.82
C ILE A 69 -4.39 2.83 13.54
N LEU A 70 -4.83 3.38 12.41
CA LEU A 70 -4.13 3.28 11.14
C LEU A 70 -2.73 3.91 11.22
N PHE A 71 -2.62 5.14 11.74
CA PHE A 71 -1.34 5.80 11.91
C PHE A 71 -0.47 5.16 13.00
N GLY A 72 -1.08 4.59 14.05
CA GLY A 72 -0.37 3.82 15.07
C GLY A 72 0.32 2.60 14.47
N GLY A 73 -0.37 1.85 13.61
CA GLY A 73 0.21 0.72 12.88
C GLY A 73 1.33 1.15 11.92
N TYR A 74 1.13 2.26 11.20
CA TYR A 74 2.16 2.83 10.33
C TYR A 74 3.43 3.22 11.11
N SER A 75 3.28 3.98 12.19
CA SER A 75 4.38 4.40 13.05
C SER A 75 5.10 3.22 13.70
N LEU A 76 4.37 2.16 14.09
CA LEU A 76 4.96 0.93 14.60
C LEU A 76 5.85 0.27 13.54
N GLY A 77 5.40 0.18 12.29
CA GLY A 77 6.22 -0.33 11.18
C GLY A 77 7.49 0.49 10.97
N PHE A 78 7.39 1.82 11.01
CA PHE A 78 8.55 2.72 10.92
C PHE A 78 9.54 2.55 12.07
N ALA A 79 9.05 2.38 13.30
CA ALA A 79 9.90 2.17 14.46
C ALA A 79 10.59 0.79 14.45
N LEU A 80 9.90 -0.25 13.97
CA LEU A 80 10.45 -1.60 13.90
C LEU A 80 11.45 -1.80 12.77
N SER A 81 11.33 -1.04 11.66
CA SER A 81 12.17 -1.25 10.47
C SER A 81 13.69 -1.15 10.74
N PRO A 82 14.23 -0.13 11.44
CA PRO A 82 15.66 -0.06 11.76
C PRO A 82 16.10 -1.13 12.76
N ILE A 83 15.23 -1.49 13.71
CA ILE A 83 15.52 -2.51 14.73
C ILE A 83 15.71 -3.87 14.06
N LEU A 84 14.86 -4.21 13.09
CA LEU A 84 14.98 -5.43 12.29
C LEU A 84 16.23 -5.42 11.40
N ALA A 85 16.72 -4.25 10.98
CA ALA A 85 17.93 -4.17 10.15
C ALA A 85 19.23 -4.51 10.89
N ILE A 86 19.23 -4.57 12.23
CA ILE A 86 20.42 -4.90 13.04
C ILE A 86 20.78 -6.39 12.96
N PRO A 87 19.85 -7.33 13.23
CA PRO A 87 20.17 -8.77 13.16
C PRO A 87 20.16 -9.34 11.74
N LEU A 88 19.52 -8.66 10.78
CA LEU A 88 19.30 -9.17 9.42
C LEU A 88 20.37 -8.66 8.45
N SER A 89 20.88 -9.54 7.59
CA SER A 89 21.75 -9.15 6.48
C SER A 89 21.00 -8.34 5.41
N HIS A 90 21.73 -7.59 4.57
CA HIS A 90 21.14 -6.77 3.51
C HIS A 90 20.20 -7.55 2.57
N PHE A 91 20.54 -8.82 2.30
CA PHE A 91 19.71 -9.70 1.48
C PHE A 91 18.44 -10.13 2.23
N GLU A 92 18.56 -10.54 3.49
CA GLU A 92 17.41 -10.98 4.29
C GLU A 92 16.42 -9.83 4.55
N VAL A 93 16.88 -8.60 4.76
CA VAL A 93 16.01 -7.42 4.89
C VAL A 93 15.20 -7.19 3.61
N SER A 94 15.83 -7.36 2.44
CA SER A 94 15.18 -7.15 1.14
C SER A 94 14.16 -8.26 0.85
N LEU A 95 14.51 -9.50 1.17
CA LEU A 95 13.61 -10.65 1.07
C LEU A 95 12.42 -10.52 2.04
N LEU A 96 12.67 -10.11 3.28
CA LEU A 96 11.63 -9.87 4.28
C LEU A 96 10.65 -8.78 3.80
N SER A 97 11.16 -7.69 3.24
CA SER A 97 10.33 -6.63 2.66
C SER A 97 9.43 -7.16 1.54
N LEU A 98 9.99 -7.98 0.63
CA LEU A 98 9.23 -8.60 -0.45
C LEU A 98 8.15 -9.54 0.09
N ILE A 99 8.46 -10.38 1.08
CA ILE A 99 7.51 -11.31 1.70
C ILE A 99 6.38 -10.54 2.40
N LEU A 100 6.69 -9.52 3.19
CA LEU A 100 5.70 -8.73 3.92
C LEU A 100 4.74 -8.00 2.96
N LEU A 101 5.28 -7.35 1.92
CA LEU A 101 4.45 -6.65 0.94
C LEU A 101 3.62 -7.64 0.11
N THR A 102 4.19 -8.78 -0.29
CA THR A 102 3.46 -9.82 -1.05
C THR A 102 2.35 -10.43 -0.20
N GLY A 103 2.64 -10.76 1.06
CA GLY A 103 1.65 -11.26 2.01
C GLY A 103 0.53 -10.25 2.25
N GLY A 104 0.87 -8.97 2.42
CA GLY A 104 -0.12 -7.89 2.55
C GLY A 104 -0.96 -7.70 1.28
N PHE A 105 -0.39 -7.90 0.09
CA PHE A 105 -1.11 -7.82 -1.18
C PHE A 105 -2.08 -8.99 -1.35
N ILE A 106 -1.62 -10.22 -1.08
CA ILE A 106 -2.45 -11.43 -1.08
C ILE A 106 -3.61 -11.27 -0.09
N TYR A 107 -3.31 -10.83 1.13
CA TYR A 107 -4.32 -10.55 2.14
C TYR A 107 -5.37 -9.55 1.62
N SER A 108 -4.92 -8.47 0.98
CA SER A 108 -5.81 -7.45 0.44
C SER A 108 -6.67 -7.95 -0.73
N ILE A 109 -6.19 -8.89 -1.53
CA ILE A 109 -6.98 -9.52 -2.60
C ILE A 109 -8.17 -10.27 -2.01
N PHE A 110 -7.94 -11.10 -0.98
CA PHE A 110 -8.94 -11.99 -0.41
C PHE A 110 -9.86 -11.31 0.61
N TYR A 111 -9.32 -10.44 1.47
CA TYR A 111 -10.03 -9.95 2.64
C TYR A 111 -10.49 -8.49 2.56
N LEU A 112 -10.00 -7.69 1.60
CA LEU A 112 -10.43 -6.28 1.49
C LEU A 112 -11.78 -6.18 0.74
N PRO A 113 -12.89 -5.83 1.43
CA PRO A 113 -14.17 -5.64 0.77
C PRO A 113 -14.20 -4.33 -0.02
N GLU A 114 -15.13 -4.21 -0.96
CA GLU A 114 -15.38 -2.94 -1.63
C GLU A 114 -16.10 -1.98 -0.66
N THR A 115 -15.44 -0.88 -0.30
CA THR A 115 -15.94 0.09 0.68
C THR A 115 -16.88 1.14 0.09
N LEU A 116 -16.96 1.24 -1.24
CA LEU A 116 -17.86 2.17 -1.93
C LEU A 116 -19.15 1.44 -2.34
N SER A 117 -20.30 1.85 -1.79
CA SER A 117 -21.59 1.31 -2.24
C SER A 117 -21.86 1.73 -3.70
N LYS A 118 -22.35 0.79 -4.52
CA LYS A 118 -22.63 1.03 -5.95
C LYS A 118 -23.57 2.21 -6.15
N GLU A 119 -24.55 2.35 -5.26
CA GLU A 119 -25.53 3.43 -5.26
C GLU A 119 -24.92 4.82 -5.04
N THR A 120 -23.95 4.94 -4.12
CA THR A 120 -23.22 6.20 -3.89
C THR A 120 -22.30 6.53 -5.07
N SER A 121 -21.66 5.51 -5.65
CA SER A 121 -20.84 5.67 -6.85
C SER A 121 -21.65 6.18 -8.05
N ASP A 122 -22.84 5.63 -8.25
CA ASP A 122 -23.73 6.00 -9.36
C ASP A 122 -24.37 7.37 -9.14
N LYS A 123 -24.76 7.71 -7.90
CA LYS A 123 -25.26 9.04 -7.55
C LYS A 123 -24.20 10.11 -7.82
N MET A 124 -22.94 9.88 -7.44
CA MET A 124 -21.84 10.81 -7.72
C MET A 124 -21.50 10.88 -9.21
N ARG A 125 -21.62 9.76 -9.94
CA ARG A 125 -21.42 9.73 -11.39
C ARG A 125 -22.49 10.55 -12.14
N ARG A 126 -23.75 10.44 -11.72
CA ARG A 126 -24.87 11.24 -12.25
C ARG A 126 -24.70 12.73 -11.94
N LEU A 127 -24.30 13.07 -10.71
CA LEU A 127 -24.03 14.47 -10.33
C LEU A 127 -22.89 15.09 -11.15
N ARG A 128 -21.85 14.32 -11.49
CA ARG A 128 -20.75 14.78 -12.36
C ARG A 128 -21.12 14.91 -13.84
N GLN A 129 -22.17 14.23 -14.29
CA GLN A 129 -22.70 14.36 -15.66
C GLN A 129 -23.70 15.51 -15.79
N ALA A 130 -24.23 15.99 -14.68
CA ALA A 130 -25.19 17.09 -14.61
C ALA A 130 -24.54 18.45 -14.29
N ALA A 131 -23.25 18.47 -13.96
CA ALA A 131 -22.43 19.66 -13.74
C ALA A 131 -21.52 19.88 -14.96
#